data_AF-A0A4R0NHB5-F1
#
_entry.id   AF-A0A4R0NHB5-F1
#
_cell.length_a   1.000
_cell.length_b   1.000
_cell.length_c   1.000
_cell.angle_alpha   90.00
_cell.angle_beta   90.00
_cell.angle_gamma   90.00
#
_symmetry.space_group_name_H-M   'P 1'
#
loop_
_entity.id
_entity.type
_entity.pdbx_description
1 polymer ?
#
loop_
_entity_poly.entity_id
_entity_poly.type
_entity_poly.pdbx_seq_one_letter_code
_entity_poly.pdbx_strand_id
1 'polypeptide(L)'
;MTVSKSLVLPSVLLICICLAGCVSNTEVNSSSVKEAPIKFDSLTIEKIDHTPDSSLVYMIFEHISSRIAGNPDQELASLLALPKPQQVIYITWILEGEVNNGGFNQYYYNSSGQFAKLAPEALKLVGATQHAALTQAANDVYEKEKERIVKYQDGTSEGFSKSYENNPLEKFDDQFYKLKEPLMDLQIAYIRKNKKDFVVK
;
A
#
# COMPACT_ATOMS: atom_id res chain seq x y z
N MET A 1 -6.00 -25.75 -19.05
CA MET A 1 -5.89 -25.66 -17.58
C MET A 1 -5.82 -24.18 -17.24
N THR A 2 -6.97 -23.61 -16.90
CA THR A 2 -7.13 -22.18 -16.63
C THR A 2 -7.24 -22.06 -15.12
N VAL A 3 -6.20 -21.54 -14.46
CA VAL A 3 -6.27 -21.26 -13.03
C VAL A 3 -7.03 -19.94 -12.88
N SER A 4 -8.30 -20.07 -12.48
CA SER A 4 -9.14 -18.94 -12.05
C SER A 4 -8.51 -18.32 -10.81
N LYS A 5 -7.97 -17.09 -10.93
CA LYS A 5 -7.61 -16.27 -9.77
C LYS A 5 -8.92 -15.69 -9.22
N SER A 6 -9.30 -16.15 -8.03
CA SER A 6 -10.48 -15.68 -7.30
C SER A 6 -10.39 -14.18 -7.02
N LEU A 7 -11.45 -13.48 -7.41
CA LEU A 7 -11.63 -12.04 -7.50
C LEU A 7 -12.24 -11.52 -6.19
N VAL A 8 -11.59 -10.56 -5.52
CA VAL A 8 -12.22 -9.79 -4.42
C VAL A 8 -12.44 -8.37 -4.92
N LEU A 9 -13.71 -7.94 -4.97
CA LEU A 9 -14.12 -6.58 -5.33
C LEU A 9 -13.57 -5.53 -4.34
N PRO A 10 -13.16 -4.33 -4.79
CA PRO A 10 -12.67 -3.29 -3.90
C PRO A 10 -13.84 -2.57 -3.25
N SER A 11 -14.40 -3.17 -2.21
CA SER A 11 -15.11 -2.41 -1.18
C SER A 11 -14.05 -2.01 -0.16
N VAL A 12 -13.84 -0.70 0.02
CA VAL A 12 -13.04 -0.08 1.10
C VAL A 12 -12.86 -1.02 2.29
N LEU A 13 -11.77 -1.78 2.29
CA LEU A 13 -11.45 -2.72 3.36
C LEU A 13 -9.95 -2.95 3.29
N LEU A 14 -9.27 -2.38 4.28
CA LEU A 14 -8.05 -2.87 4.90
C LEU A 14 -7.52 -4.14 4.20
N ILE A 15 -6.50 -3.98 3.37
CA ILE A 15 -5.81 -5.12 2.76
C ILE A 15 -5.14 -5.88 3.91
N CYS A 16 -5.85 -6.86 4.46
CA CYS A 16 -5.25 -7.93 5.25
C CYS A 16 -4.32 -8.70 4.31
N ILE A 17 -3.05 -8.32 4.29
CA ILE A 17 -1.99 -9.10 3.65
C ILE A 17 -1.78 -10.35 4.53
N CYS A 18 -2.47 -11.43 4.21
CA CYS A 18 -2.18 -12.75 4.78
C CYS A 18 -0.84 -13.26 4.23
N LEU A 19 0.26 -13.04 4.94
CA LEU A 19 1.48 -13.82 4.77
C LEU A 19 1.32 -15.13 5.55
N ALA A 20 0.81 -16.18 4.89
CA ALA A 20 0.87 -17.54 5.42
C ALA A 20 1.99 -18.31 4.70
N GLY A 21 3.10 -18.50 5.43
CA GLY A 21 4.13 -19.47 5.08
C GLY A 21 3.59 -20.90 5.11
N CYS A 22 4.25 -21.76 4.35
CA CYS A 22 3.93 -23.17 4.16
C CYS A 22 3.61 -23.93 5.46
N VAL A 23 2.38 -24.44 5.61
CA VAL A 23 2.08 -25.61 6.45
C VAL A 23 1.01 -26.46 5.74
N SER A 24 1.25 -27.77 5.73
CA SER A 24 0.54 -28.83 5.02
C SER A 24 -0.96 -28.96 5.31
N ASN A 25 -1.70 -29.36 4.27
CA ASN A 25 -3.12 -29.75 4.21
C ASN A 25 -3.76 -30.21 5.52
N THR A 26 -4.59 -29.36 6.09
CA THR A 26 -5.82 -29.74 6.81
C THR A 26 -6.89 -28.72 6.46
N GLU A 27 -8.06 -29.18 6.00
CA GLU A 27 -9.22 -28.33 5.67
C GLU A 27 -9.63 -27.48 6.89
N VAL A 28 -9.36 -26.17 6.84
CA VAL A 28 -9.85 -25.21 7.82
C VAL A 28 -10.97 -24.40 7.17
N ASN A 29 -12.16 -24.54 7.76
CA ASN A 29 -13.37 -23.77 7.49
C ASN A 29 -13.08 -22.26 7.53
N SER A 30 -13.10 -21.60 6.38
CA SER A 30 -12.76 -20.19 6.23
C SER A 30 -13.94 -19.28 6.59
N SER A 31 -14.28 -19.20 7.87
CA SER A 31 -14.95 -18.02 8.39
C SER A 31 -13.89 -16.93 8.58
N SER A 32 -13.80 -16.01 7.62
CA SER A 32 -12.94 -14.83 7.68
C SER A 32 -13.30 -13.99 8.92
N VAL A 33 -12.55 -14.17 10.01
CA VAL A 33 -12.59 -13.28 11.17
C VAL A 33 -12.02 -11.95 10.67
N LYS A 34 -12.89 -10.95 10.48
CA LYS A 34 -12.49 -9.58 10.24
C LYS A 34 -11.95 -9.03 11.56
N GLU A 35 -10.65 -9.16 11.81
CA GLU A 35 -10.04 -8.47 12.93
C GLU A 35 -10.15 -6.97 12.71
N ALA A 36 -10.60 -6.24 13.74
CA ALA A 36 -10.73 -4.79 13.67
C ALA A 36 -9.33 -4.15 13.60
N PRO A 37 -9.15 -3.03 12.85
CA PRO A 37 -7.86 -2.39 12.72
C PRO A 37 -7.27 -2.01 14.08
N ILE A 38 -5.95 -2.17 14.25
CA ILE A 38 -5.30 -1.92 15.54
C ILE A 38 -5.24 -0.41 15.79
N LYS A 39 -6.14 0.08 16.65
CA LYS A 39 -6.09 1.44 17.17
C LYS A 39 -5.39 1.47 18.51
N PHE A 40 -4.34 2.29 18.62
CA PHE A 40 -3.71 2.56 19.90
C PHE A 40 -4.24 3.86 20.47
N ASP A 41 -4.86 3.77 21.65
CA ASP A 41 -5.20 4.94 22.47
C ASP A 41 -3.93 5.64 22.97
N SER A 42 -2.84 4.87 23.16
CA SER A 42 -1.49 5.39 23.35
C SER A 42 -0.44 4.55 22.62
N LEU A 43 0.47 5.22 21.91
CA LEU A 43 1.62 4.61 21.25
C LEU A 43 2.87 5.31 21.76
N THR A 44 3.72 4.61 22.51
CA THR A 44 4.91 5.19 23.16
C THR A 44 6.20 4.84 22.40
N ILE A 45 7.26 5.62 22.64
CA ILE A 45 8.61 5.29 22.12
C ILE A 45 9.05 3.91 22.60
N GLU A 46 8.80 3.60 23.88
CA GLU A 46 9.14 2.30 24.47
C GLU A 46 8.43 1.16 23.74
N LYS A 47 7.14 1.31 23.42
CA LYS A 47 6.41 0.33 22.65
C LYS A 47 7.02 0.14 21.26
N ILE A 48 7.33 1.24 20.57
CA ILE A 48 8.01 1.18 19.28
C ILE A 48 9.32 0.40 19.43
N ASP A 49 10.20 0.79 20.36
CA ASP A 49 11.51 0.17 20.59
C ASP A 49 11.47 -1.33 20.90
N HIS A 50 10.44 -1.80 21.59
CA HIS A 50 10.28 -3.23 21.91
C HIS A 50 9.49 -4.02 20.86
N THR A 51 8.80 -3.37 19.91
CA THR A 51 8.14 -4.06 18.81
C THR A 51 9.21 -4.71 17.91
N PRO A 52 9.13 -6.02 17.62
CA PRO A 52 10.04 -6.67 16.68
C PRO A 52 9.95 -6.05 15.27
N ASP A 53 11.06 -6.03 14.55
CA ASP A 53 11.12 -5.45 13.20
C ASP A 53 10.14 -6.12 12.23
N SER A 54 9.89 -7.43 12.38
CA SER A 54 8.93 -8.19 11.56
C SER A 54 7.48 -7.74 11.71
N SER A 55 7.12 -7.03 12.78
CA SER A 55 5.76 -6.53 13.03
C SER A 55 5.68 -5.01 13.09
N LEU A 56 6.82 -4.31 13.11
CA LEU A 56 6.87 -2.87 13.34
C LEU A 56 6.11 -2.07 12.28
N VAL A 57 6.40 -2.30 11.00
CA VAL A 57 5.80 -1.52 9.92
C VAL A 57 4.29 -1.76 9.86
N TYR A 58 3.85 -3.02 9.96
CA TYR A 58 2.44 -3.36 10.03
C TYR A 58 1.73 -2.71 11.22
N MET A 59 2.32 -2.78 12.42
CA MET A 59 1.77 -2.14 13.62
C MET A 59 1.59 -0.62 13.44
N ILE A 60 2.59 0.05 12.85
CA ILE A 60 2.53 1.49 12.58
C ILE A 60 1.51 1.81 11.49
N PHE A 61 1.45 1.01 10.42
CA PHE A 61 0.46 1.15 9.36
C PHE A 61 -0.95 1.02 9.91
N GLU A 62 -1.26 -0.03 10.67
CA GLU A 62 -2.56 -0.24 11.30
C GLU A 62 -2.96 0.94 12.21
N HIS A 63 -1.99 1.43 13.00
CA HIS A 63 -2.22 2.61 13.83
C HIS A 63 -2.63 3.83 13.00
N ILE A 64 -1.89 4.13 11.93
CA ILE A 64 -2.18 5.27 11.04
C ILE A 64 -3.53 5.07 10.34
N SER A 65 -3.76 3.88 9.77
CA SER A 65 -5.01 3.49 9.11
C SER A 65 -6.21 3.70 10.03
N SER A 66 -6.11 3.29 11.30
CA SER A 66 -7.18 3.49 12.28
C SER A 66 -7.51 4.96 12.58
N ARG A 67 -6.54 5.87 12.38
CA ARG A 67 -6.69 7.31 12.63
C ARG A 67 -7.26 8.08 11.44
N ILE A 68 -7.03 7.58 10.23
CA ILE A 68 -7.59 8.16 9.00
C ILE A 68 -8.85 7.43 8.54
N ALA A 69 -9.21 6.31 9.19
CA ALA A 69 -10.44 5.57 8.97
C ALA A 69 -11.67 6.49 9.14
N GLY A 70 -12.62 6.38 8.22
CA GLY A 70 -13.80 7.22 8.20
C GLY A 70 -14.37 7.32 6.80
N ASN A 71 -14.70 8.54 6.38
CA ASN A 71 -15.17 8.80 5.02
C ASN A 71 -14.02 8.59 4.01
N PRO A 72 -14.15 7.65 3.04
CA PRO A 72 -13.14 7.43 1.99
C PRO A 72 -12.81 8.70 1.21
N ASP A 73 -13.78 9.59 0.99
CA ASP A 73 -13.58 10.86 0.28
C ASP A 73 -12.65 11.84 1.04
N GLN A 74 -12.41 11.58 2.34
CA GLN A 74 -11.56 12.39 3.20
C GLN A 74 -10.23 11.71 3.52
N GLU A 75 -9.95 10.52 3.00
CA GLU A 75 -8.76 9.74 3.37
C GLU A 75 -7.46 10.52 3.11
N LEU A 76 -7.29 11.08 1.91
CA LEU A 76 -6.15 11.93 1.58
C LEU A 76 -6.05 13.15 2.51
N ALA A 77 -7.16 13.83 2.78
CA ALA A 77 -7.16 15.01 3.65
C ALA A 77 -6.77 14.66 5.10
N SER A 78 -7.31 13.55 5.62
CA SER A 78 -7.00 13.01 6.94
C SER A 78 -5.54 12.60 7.04
N LEU A 79 -5.01 11.94 6.02
CA LEU A 79 -3.60 11.56 5.94
C LEU A 79 -2.69 12.80 5.93
N LEU A 80 -3.00 13.80 5.11
CA LEU A 80 -2.22 15.05 5.01
C LEU A 80 -2.23 15.87 6.31
N ALA A 81 -3.20 15.67 7.19
CA ALA A 81 -3.24 16.28 8.52
C ALA A 81 -2.31 15.59 9.54
N LEU A 82 -1.78 14.41 9.24
CA LEU A 82 -0.83 13.69 10.11
C LEU A 82 0.60 14.21 9.94
N PRO A 83 1.50 13.97 10.91
CA PRO A 83 2.93 14.25 10.76
C PRO A 83 3.53 13.61 9.50
N LYS A 84 4.46 14.30 8.83
CA LYS A 84 5.06 13.83 7.57
C LYS A 84 5.62 12.40 7.67
N PRO A 85 6.29 11.95 8.75
CA PRO A 85 6.74 10.57 8.85
C PRO A 85 5.63 9.51 8.80
N GLN A 86 4.44 9.82 9.33
CA GLN A 86 3.28 8.93 9.23
C GLN A 86 2.77 8.84 7.79
N GLN A 87 2.68 9.98 7.10
CA GLN A 87 2.31 10.02 5.68
C GLN A 87 3.25 9.16 4.84
N VAL A 88 4.57 9.29 5.07
CA VAL A 88 5.61 8.57 4.33
C VAL A 88 5.45 7.05 4.47
N ILE A 89 5.24 6.55 5.69
CA ILE A 89 5.07 5.11 5.93
C ILE A 89 3.77 4.60 5.30
N TYR A 90 2.66 5.30 5.52
CA TYR A 90 1.38 4.88 4.96
C TYR A 90 1.40 4.82 3.41
N ILE A 91 1.91 5.87 2.76
CA ILE A 91 1.97 5.94 1.30
C ILE A 91 2.91 4.85 0.73
N THR A 92 4.06 4.63 1.38
CA THR A 92 5.02 3.62 0.92
C THR A 92 4.44 2.22 1.02
N TRP A 93 3.79 1.90 2.16
CA TRP A 93 3.12 0.62 2.38
C TRP A 93 2.00 0.37 1.35
N ILE A 94 1.13 1.35 1.11
CA ILE A 94 0.03 1.23 0.14
C ILE A 94 0.56 1.01 -1.27
N LEU A 95 1.54 1.80 -1.71
CA LEU A 95 2.14 1.64 -3.04
C LEU A 95 2.74 0.24 -3.21
N GLU A 96 3.58 -0.19 -2.26
CA GLU A 96 4.23 -1.50 -2.30
C GLU A 96 3.20 -2.63 -2.34
N GLY A 97 2.16 -2.56 -1.50
CA GLY A 97 1.09 -3.56 -1.45
C GLY A 97 0.29 -3.65 -2.76
N GLU A 98 -0.14 -2.51 -3.30
CA GLU A 98 -0.91 -2.47 -4.55
C GLU A 98 -0.11 -2.97 -5.74
N VAL A 99 1.15 -2.51 -5.88
CA VAL A 99 2.01 -2.91 -7.00
C VAL A 99 2.38 -4.40 -6.90
N ASN A 100 2.69 -4.93 -5.72
CA ASN A 100 2.97 -6.37 -5.57
C ASN A 100 1.73 -7.27 -5.78
N ASN A 101 0.53 -6.74 -5.58
CA ASN A 101 -0.71 -7.51 -5.73
C ASN A 101 -1.25 -7.50 -7.17
N GLY A 102 -1.26 -6.34 -7.83
CA GLY A 102 -1.82 -6.17 -9.17
C GLY A 102 -1.14 -5.10 -10.03
N GLY A 103 0.10 -4.72 -9.69
CA GLY A 103 0.87 -3.75 -10.44
C GLY A 103 0.38 -2.31 -10.31
N PHE A 104 1.02 -1.41 -11.04
CA PHE A 104 0.64 -0.01 -11.12
C PHE A 104 -0.78 0.17 -11.67
N ASN A 105 -1.27 -0.76 -12.52
CA ASN A 105 -2.68 -0.72 -12.94
C ASN A 105 -3.63 -0.78 -11.74
N GLN A 106 -3.43 -1.73 -10.83
CA GLN A 106 -4.24 -1.82 -9.61
C GLN A 106 -4.08 -0.59 -8.73
N TYR A 107 -2.85 -0.07 -8.59
CA TYR A 107 -2.57 1.14 -7.81
C TYR A 107 -3.40 2.35 -8.29
N TYR A 108 -3.48 2.61 -9.61
CA TYR A 108 -4.28 3.73 -10.14
C TYR A 108 -5.76 3.42 -10.32
N TYR A 109 -6.14 2.15 -10.46
CA TYR A 109 -7.55 1.75 -10.55
C TYR A 109 -8.24 1.90 -9.20
N ASN A 110 -7.55 1.53 -8.11
CA ASN A 110 -8.04 1.65 -6.76
C ASN A 110 -7.94 3.09 -6.24
N SER A 111 -8.59 3.36 -5.10
CA SER A 111 -8.51 4.67 -4.43
C SER A 111 -7.06 5.07 -4.07
N SER A 112 -6.16 4.10 -3.95
CA SER A 112 -4.71 4.27 -3.73
C SER A 112 -4.04 5.24 -4.71
N GLY A 113 -4.57 5.38 -5.93
CA GLY A 113 -4.09 6.33 -6.94
C GLY A 113 -4.16 7.80 -6.48
N GLN A 114 -4.97 8.11 -5.46
CA GLN A 114 -5.03 9.44 -4.85
C GLN A 114 -3.68 9.88 -4.24
N PHE A 115 -2.80 8.94 -3.89
CA PHE A 115 -1.48 9.21 -3.31
C PHE A 115 -0.35 9.34 -4.36
N ALA A 116 -0.66 9.14 -5.65
CA ALA A 116 0.34 9.01 -6.72
C ALA A 116 1.37 10.15 -6.73
N LYS A 117 0.91 11.40 -6.60
CA LYS A 117 1.79 12.59 -6.61
C LYS A 117 2.74 12.67 -5.41
N LEU A 118 2.40 12.01 -4.30
CA LEU A 118 3.17 12.02 -3.05
C LEU A 118 4.13 10.83 -2.96
N ALA A 119 3.82 9.73 -3.65
CA ALA A 119 4.55 8.47 -3.55
C ALA A 119 6.05 8.55 -3.90
N PRO A 120 6.49 9.25 -4.96
CA PRO A 120 7.93 9.40 -5.24
C PRO A 120 8.69 10.09 -4.10
N GLU A 121 8.11 11.12 -3.48
CA GLU A 121 8.74 11.81 -2.36
C GLU A 121 8.79 10.90 -1.12
N ALA A 122 7.71 10.16 -0.83
CA ALA A 122 7.67 9.22 0.29
C ALA A 122 8.77 8.15 0.16
N LEU A 123 8.90 7.53 -1.02
CA LEU A 123 9.96 6.57 -1.32
C LEU A 123 11.36 7.17 -1.15
N LYS A 124 11.57 8.39 -1.63
CA LYS A 124 12.84 9.10 -1.46
C LYS A 124 13.17 9.35 0.01
N LEU A 125 12.17 9.68 0.84
CA LEU A 125 12.35 9.95 2.27
C LEU A 125 12.70 8.69 3.07
N VAL A 126 12.18 7.51 2.71
CA VAL A 126 12.63 6.23 3.31
C VAL A 126 13.99 5.76 2.75
N GLY A 127 14.48 6.36 1.67
CA GLY A 127 15.76 6.05 1.04
C GLY A 127 15.67 5.13 -0.19
N ALA A 128 14.46 4.80 -0.66
CA ALA A 128 14.20 3.97 -1.83
C ALA A 128 14.25 4.79 -3.12
N THR A 129 15.43 5.29 -3.47
CA THR A 129 15.62 6.24 -4.59
C THR A 129 15.33 5.64 -5.97
N GLN A 130 15.60 4.35 -6.19
CA GLN A 130 15.31 3.70 -7.47
C GLN A 130 13.82 3.45 -7.64
N HIS A 131 13.14 2.99 -6.58
CA HIS A 131 11.68 2.91 -6.57
C HIS A 131 11.07 4.29 -6.79
N ALA A 132 11.58 5.34 -6.14
CA ALA A 132 11.07 6.70 -6.31
C ALA A 132 11.12 7.17 -7.77
N ALA A 133 12.26 6.95 -8.44
CA ALA A 133 12.43 7.29 -9.85
C ALA A 133 11.50 6.49 -10.76
N LEU A 134 11.34 5.19 -10.49
CA LEU A 134 10.43 4.31 -11.24
C LEU A 134 8.97 4.74 -11.07
N THR A 135 8.53 5.00 -9.84
CA THR A 135 7.17 5.46 -9.52
C THR A 135 6.90 6.83 -10.15
N GLN A 136 7.87 7.73 -10.19
CA GLN A 136 7.72 8.99 -10.92
C GLN A 136 7.51 8.75 -12.42
N ALA A 137 8.28 7.85 -13.04
CA ALA A 137 8.10 7.52 -14.45
C ALA A 137 6.73 6.87 -14.73
N ALA A 138 6.23 6.04 -13.82
CA ALA A 138 4.87 5.48 -13.89
C ALA A 138 3.81 6.58 -13.80
N ASN A 139 3.96 7.54 -12.87
CA ASN A 139 3.07 8.70 -12.75
C ASN A 139 3.05 9.54 -14.04
N ASP A 140 4.21 9.79 -14.64
CA ASP A 140 4.32 10.60 -15.86
C ASP A 140 3.62 9.92 -17.04
N VAL A 141 3.73 8.59 -17.16
CA VAL A 141 2.97 7.81 -18.15
C VAL A 141 1.49 7.80 -17.83
N TYR A 142 1.10 7.65 -16.57
CA TYR A 142 -0.29 7.68 -16.15
C TYR A 142 -0.96 9.00 -16.56
N GLU A 143 -0.34 10.14 -16.27
CA GLU A 143 -0.89 11.45 -16.63
C GLU A 143 -0.92 11.67 -18.15
N LYS A 144 0.11 11.24 -18.88
CA LYS A 144 0.18 11.37 -20.34
C LYS A 144 -0.85 10.51 -21.07
N GLU A 145 -1.09 9.28 -20.60
CA GLU A 145 -1.96 8.28 -21.23
C GLU A 145 -3.29 8.12 -20.46
N LYS A 146 -3.68 9.13 -19.65
CA LYS A 146 -4.78 9.02 -18.70
C LYS A 146 -6.07 8.54 -19.34
N GLU A 147 -6.48 9.14 -20.45
CA GLU A 147 -7.71 8.76 -21.18
C GLU A 147 -7.73 7.29 -21.57
N ARG A 148 -6.57 6.73 -21.96
CA ARG A 148 -6.43 5.32 -22.31
C ARG A 148 -6.50 4.42 -21.08
N ILE A 149 -5.82 4.80 -20.01
CA ILE A 149 -5.72 3.99 -18.78
C ILE A 149 -7.06 3.96 -18.04
N VAL A 150 -7.75 5.10 -17.94
CA VAL A 150 -9.01 5.18 -17.18
C VAL A 150 -10.23 4.69 -17.98
N LYS A 151 -10.06 4.33 -19.25
CA LYS A 151 -11.14 3.93 -20.17
C LYS A 151 -12.06 2.85 -19.59
N TYR A 152 -11.51 1.93 -18.81
CA TYR A 152 -12.24 0.80 -18.20
C TYR A 152 -12.34 0.92 -16.67
N GLN A 153 -12.01 2.07 -16.09
CA GLN A 153 -12.14 2.34 -14.65
C GLN A 153 -13.57 2.74 -14.29
N ASP A 154 -14.52 1.85 -14.56
CA ASP A 154 -15.95 2.05 -14.29
C ASP A 154 -16.39 1.54 -12.90
N GLY A 155 -15.44 1.02 -12.12
CA GLY A 155 -15.68 0.44 -10.79
C GLY A 155 -16.21 -0.99 -10.81
N THR A 156 -16.40 -1.60 -11.99
CA THR A 156 -16.85 -2.98 -12.13
C THR A 156 -15.66 -3.94 -12.14
N SER A 157 -15.93 -5.22 -11.84
CA SER A 157 -14.94 -6.29 -11.96
C SER A 157 -14.52 -6.57 -13.40
N GLU A 158 -15.45 -6.39 -14.35
CA GLU A 158 -15.18 -6.54 -15.78
C GLU A 158 -14.29 -5.40 -16.29
N GLY A 159 -14.60 -4.16 -15.89
CA GLY A 159 -13.76 -2.99 -16.16
C GLY A 159 -12.35 -3.15 -15.59
N PHE A 160 -12.23 -3.61 -14.35
CA PHE A 160 -10.93 -3.93 -13.74
C PHE A 160 -10.15 -4.96 -14.56
N SER A 161 -10.79 -6.08 -14.93
CA SER A 161 -10.12 -7.12 -15.72
C SER A 161 -9.66 -6.60 -17.09
N LYS A 162 -10.51 -5.81 -17.76
CA LYS A 162 -10.21 -5.18 -19.06
C LYS A 162 -9.14 -4.09 -18.97
N SER A 163 -9.00 -3.43 -17.82
CA SER A 163 -8.02 -2.34 -17.64
C SER A 163 -6.56 -2.80 -17.79
N TYR A 164 -6.29 -4.11 -17.71
CA TYR A 164 -4.97 -4.68 -17.98
C TYR A 164 -4.66 -4.80 -19.49
N GLU A 165 -5.66 -4.82 -20.37
CA GLU A 165 -5.45 -5.03 -21.80
C GLU A 165 -4.69 -3.85 -22.43
N ASN A 166 -3.48 -4.14 -22.95
CA ASN A 166 -2.59 -3.14 -23.54
C ASN A 166 -2.33 -1.94 -22.60
N ASN A 167 -2.20 -2.18 -21.30
CA ASN A 167 -1.97 -1.10 -20.34
C ASN A 167 -0.50 -0.62 -20.44
N PRO A 168 -0.25 0.68 -20.72
CA PRO A 168 1.12 1.21 -20.86
C PRO A 168 1.94 1.16 -19.56
N LEU A 169 1.30 0.86 -18.41
CA LEU A 169 1.95 0.77 -17.12
C LEU A 169 2.61 -0.58 -16.84
N GLU A 170 2.24 -1.65 -17.54
CA GLU A 170 2.71 -3.03 -17.29
C GLU A 170 4.25 -3.12 -17.25
N LYS A 171 4.93 -2.36 -18.12
CA LYS A 171 6.41 -2.33 -18.18
C LYS A 171 7.07 -1.85 -16.88
N PHE A 172 6.36 -1.11 -16.02
CA PHE A 172 6.89 -0.61 -14.76
C PHE A 172 6.76 -1.65 -13.65
N ASP A 173 5.79 -2.55 -13.73
CA ASP A 173 5.61 -3.65 -12.77
C ASP A 173 6.83 -4.57 -12.82
N ASP A 174 7.22 -4.99 -14.03
CA ASP A 174 8.42 -5.81 -14.25
C ASP A 174 9.71 -5.15 -13.73
N GLN A 175 9.80 -3.83 -13.83
CA GLN A 175 10.95 -3.08 -13.32
C GLN A 175 10.91 -3.01 -11.80
N PHE A 176 9.73 -2.78 -11.22
CA PHE A 176 9.51 -2.71 -9.78
C PHE A 176 9.98 -4.00 -9.10
N TYR A 177 9.54 -5.16 -9.60
CA TYR A 177 9.91 -6.47 -9.04
C TYR A 177 11.41 -6.81 -9.16
N LYS A 178 12.14 -6.16 -10.07
CA LYS A 178 13.57 -6.37 -10.27
C LYS A 178 14.43 -5.53 -9.33
N LEU A 179 13.90 -4.41 -8.81
CA LEU A 179 14.62 -3.57 -7.87
C LEU A 179 14.98 -4.35 -6.60
N LYS A 180 16.13 -4.02 -6.01
CA LYS A 180 16.70 -4.71 -4.85
C LYS A 180 16.74 -3.86 -3.59
N GLU A 181 16.18 -2.65 -3.64
CA GLU A 181 16.06 -1.83 -2.43
C GLU A 181 15.10 -2.53 -1.45
N PRO A 182 15.52 -2.81 -0.21
CA PRO A 182 14.71 -3.57 0.74
C PRO A 182 13.67 -2.64 1.39
N LEU A 183 12.53 -2.42 0.71
CA LEU A 183 11.51 -1.46 1.13
C LEU A 183 11.05 -1.65 2.59
N MET A 184 10.92 -2.89 3.06
CA MET A 184 10.59 -3.19 4.45
C MET A 184 11.66 -2.67 5.42
N ASP A 185 12.94 -3.01 5.19
CA ASP A 185 14.05 -2.58 6.05
C ASP A 185 14.24 -1.06 6.05
N LEU A 186 14.03 -0.42 4.89
CA LEU A 186 14.06 1.04 4.75
C LEU A 186 12.94 1.71 5.55
N GLN A 187 11.71 1.17 5.51
CA GLN A 187 10.60 1.63 6.33
C GLN A 187 10.88 1.45 7.83
N ILE A 188 11.42 0.30 8.24
CA ILE A 188 11.83 0.04 9.63
C ILE A 188 12.84 1.10 10.09
N ALA A 189 13.93 1.29 9.33
CA ALA A 189 14.96 2.27 9.66
C ALA A 189 14.38 3.69 9.77
N TYR A 190 13.46 4.06 8.88
CA TYR A 190 12.78 5.35 8.89
C TYR A 190 11.90 5.52 10.14
N ILE A 191 11.12 4.51 10.54
CA ILE A 191 10.32 4.54 11.78
C ILE A 191 11.23 4.71 13.01
N ARG A 192 12.29 3.91 13.10
CA ARG A 192 13.24 3.93 14.23
C ARG A 192 13.95 5.27 14.37
N LYS A 193 14.22 5.95 13.25
CA LYS A 193 14.82 7.29 13.23
C LYS A 193 13.83 8.39 13.66
N ASN A 194 12.55 8.25 13.34
CA ASN A 194 11.52 9.29 13.54
C ASN A 194 10.48 8.92 14.63
N LYS A 195 10.82 8.08 15.60
CA LYS A 195 9.88 7.51 16.61
C LYS A 195 8.94 8.53 17.24
N LYS A 196 9.43 9.74 17.53
CA LYS A 196 8.66 10.82 18.18
C LYS A 196 7.42 11.23 17.36
N ASP A 197 7.49 11.11 16.04
CA ASP A 197 6.40 11.48 15.14
C ASP A 197 5.31 10.42 15.04
N PHE A 198 5.51 9.24 15.64
CA PHE A 198 4.52 8.16 15.70
C PHE A 198 3.84 8.05 17.08
N VAL A 199 4.27 8.84 18.07
CA VAL A 199 3.75 8.74 19.43
C VAL A 199 2.37 9.37 19.55
N VAL A 200 1.47 8.69 20.26
CA VAL A 200 0.16 9.21 20.69
C VAL A 200 0.10 9.14 22.21
N LYS A 201 -0.24 10.27 22.83
CA LYS A 201 -0.36 10.41 24.29
C LYS A 201 -1.74 9.98 24.77
#